data_AF-A0A2V5TET3-F1
#
_entry.id   AF-A0A2V5TET3-F1
#
_cell.length_a   1.000
_cell.length_b   1.000
_cell.length_c   1.000
_cell.angle_alpha   90.00
_cell.angle_beta   90.00
_cell.angle_gamma   90.00
#
_symmetry.space_group_name_H-M   'P 1'
#
loop_
_entity.id
_entity.type
_entity.pdbx_description
1 polymer ?
#
loop_
_entity_poly.entity_id
_entity_poly.type
_entity_poly.pdbx_seq_one_letter_code
_entity_poly.pdbx_strand_id
1 'polypeptide(L)' 'MVVIIFGVSGAGKTTIGQLLAQELGWRFYEADDLHSPANVEKMRRGVPLTDQDRWPWLESLRELIKRCVATGE' A
#
# COMPACT_ATOMS: atom_id res chain seq x y z
N MET A 1 1.73 8.72 13.72
CA MET A 1 0.93 9.40 12.67
C MET A 1 1.09 8.57 11.40
N VAL A 2 0.06 8.43 10.56
CA VAL A 2 0.15 7.63 9.33
C VAL A 2 -0.23 8.50 8.14
N VAL A 3 0.56 8.42 7.07
CA VAL A 3 0.33 9.12 5.81
C VAL A 3 0.09 8.08 4.72
N ILE A 4 -1.03 8.21 4.00
CA ILE A 4 -1.36 7.36 2.85
C ILE A 4 -1.22 8.19 1.59
N ILE A 5 -0.32 7.79 0.70
CA ILE A 5 -0.15 8.43 -0.61
C ILE A 5 -0.96 7.63 -1.62
N PHE A 6 -2.02 8.26 -2.16
CA PHE A 6 -2.94 7.63 -3.10
C PHE A 6 -2.89 8.29 -4.48
N GLY A 7 -3.28 7.55 -5.52
CA GLY A 7 -3.23 7.98 -6.91
C GLY A 7 -3.10 6.81 -7.88
N VAL A 8 -3.32 7.05 -9.17
CA VAL A 8 -3.27 6.02 -10.22
C VAL A 8 -1.84 5.47 -10.42
N SER A 9 -1.73 4.31 -11.10
CA SER A 9 -0.43 3.76 -11.48
C SER A 9 0.36 4.76 -12.33
N GLY A 10 1.67 4.88 -12.09
CA GLY A 10 2.54 5.85 -12.78
C GLY A 10 2.51 7.28 -12.22
N ALA A 11 1.67 7.60 -11.23
CA ALA A 11 1.59 8.95 -10.65
C ALA A 11 2.78 9.34 -9.75
N GLY A 12 3.81 8.49 -9.58
CA GLY A 12 5.00 8.79 -8.78
C GLY A 12 4.86 8.56 -7.27
N LYS A 13 3.82 7.82 -6.81
CA LYS A 13 3.54 7.57 -5.38
C LYS A 13 4.72 6.96 -4.62
N THR A 14 5.32 5.90 -5.16
CA THR A 14 6.45 5.19 -4.55
C THR A 14 7.65 6.11 -4.38
N THR A 15 7.97 6.91 -5.42
CA THR A 15 9.08 7.88 -5.37
C THR A 15 8.86 8.92 -4.28
N ILE A 16 7.68 9.56 -4.24
CA ILE A 16 7.38 10.57 -3.23
C ILE A 16 7.32 9.96 -1.82
N GLY A 17 6.75 8.76 -1.67
CA GLY A 17 6.66 8.08 -0.39
C GLY A 17 8.02 7.70 0.20
N GLN A 18 8.93 7.19 -0.63
CA GLN A 18 10.29 6.88 -0.20
C GLN A 18 11.07 8.13 0.19
N LEU A 19 11.00 9.20 -0.61
CA LEU A 19 11.66 10.47 -0.30
C LEU A 19 11.12 11.10 0.98
N LEU A 20 9.79 11.14 1.15
CA LEU A 20 9.17 11.68 2.35
C LEU A 20 9.54 10.88 3.60
N ALA A 21 9.53 9.54 3.50
CA ALA A 21 9.91 8.67 4.61
C ALA A 21 11.38 8.87 5.00
N GLN A 22 12.28 8.99 4.01
CA GLN A 22 13.69 9.28 4.25
C GLN A 22 13.87 10.61 4.99
N GLU A 23 13.19 11.68 4.55
CA GLU A 23 13.33 13.01 5.14
C GLU A 23 12.79 13.09 6.58
N LEU A 24 11.75 12.31 6.88
CA LEU A 24 11.14 12.25 8.21
C LEU A 24 11.78 11.20 9.13
N GLY A 25 12.67 10.35 8.61
CA GLY A 25 13.20 9.18 9.33
C GLY A 25 12.14 8.11 9.62
N TRP A 26 11.11 8.02 8.77
CA TRP A 26 9.97 7.11 8.92
C TRP A 26 10.16 5.85 8.10
N ARG A 27 9.36 4.82 8.42
CA ARG A 27 9.30 3.61 7.61
C ARG A 27 8.32 3.79 6.45
N PHE A 28 8.77 3.43 5.24
CA PHE A 28 7.93 3.33 4.06
C PHE A 28 7.43 1.89 3.87
N TYR A 29 6.16 1.75 3.49
CA TYR A 29 5.52 0.49 3.11
C TYR A 29 4.86 0.65 1.74
N GLU A 30 5.12 -0.26 0.81
CA GLU A 30 4.41 -0.29 -0.47
C GLU A 30 3.09 -1.06 -0.32
N ALA A 31 1.97 -0.44 -0.68
CA ALA A 31 0.66 -1.03 -0.44
C ALA A 31 0.41 -2.22 -1.36
N ASP A 32 0.95 -2.20 -2.57
CA ASP A 32 0.79 -3.26 -3.56
C ASP A 32 1.46 -4.58 -3.13
N ASP A 33 2.45 -4.53 -2.22
CA ASP A 33 3.10 -5.72 -1.64
C ASP A 33 2.15 -6.57 -0.78
N LEU A 34 1.02 -5.99 -0.33
CA LEU A 34 0.02 -6.68 0.48
C LEU A 34 -1.06 -7.37 -0.37
N HIS A 35 -1.01 -7.26 -1.70
CA HIS A 35 -1.92 -8.00 -2.56
C HIS A 35 -1.60 -9.49 -2.56
N SER A 36 -2.65 -10.32 -2.70
CA SER A 36 -2.46 -11.74 -2.92
C SER A 36 -1.77 -12.00 -4.28
N PRO A 37 -1.03 -13.11 -4.44
CA PRO A 37 -0.44 -13.46 -5.74
C PRO A 37 -1.47 -13.52 -6.87
N ALA A 38 -2.71 -13.94 -6.57
CA ALA A 38 -3.80 -13.97 -7.54
C ALA A 38 -4.22 -12.57 -8.01
N ASN A 39 -4.27 -11.59 -7.11
CA ASN A 39 -4.58 -10.21 -7.47
C ASN A 39 -3.45 -9.57 -8.27
N VAL A 40 -2.21 -9.82 -7.88
CA VAL A 40 -1.02 -9.36 -8.62
C VAL A 40 -1.06 -9.90 -10.06
N GLU A 41 -1.37 -11.19 -10.23
CA GLU A 41 -1.47 -11.79 -11.57
C GLU A 41 -2.63 -11.21 -12.39
N LYS A 42 -3.80 -10.96 -11.80
CA LYS A 42 -4.90 -10.26 -12.48
C LYS A 42 -4.45 -8.89 -13.02
N MET A 43 -3.83 -8.08 -12.17
CA MET A 43 -3.33 -6.75 -12.56
C MET A 43 -2.24 -6.83 -13.62
N ARG A 44 -1.31 -7.78 -13.51
CA ARG A 44 -0.25 -8.03 -14.50
C ARG A 44 -0.82 -8.35 -15.88
N ARG A 45 -1.95 -9.06 -15.93
CA ARG A 45 -2.68 -9.39 -17.16
C ARG A 45 -3.58 -8.26 -17.66
N GLY A 46 -3.57 -7.09 -17.02
CA GLY A 46 -4.46 -5.97 -17.36
C GLY A 46 -5.92 -6.20 -16.98
N VAL A 47 -6.21 -7.21 -16.14
CA VAL A 47 -7.55 -7.48 -15.65
C VAL A 47 -7.80 -6.63 -14.40
N PRO A 48 -8.79 -5.72 -14.41
CA PRO A 48 -9.07 -4.88 -13.25
C PRO A 48 -9.59 -5.72 -12.08
N LEU A 49 -9.19 -5.33 -10.87
CA LEU A 49 -9.72 -5.92 -9.65
C LEU A 49 -11.15 -5.43 -9.39
N THR A 50 -11.98 -6.33 -8.86
CA THR A 50 -13.28 -5.99 -8.28
C THR A 50 -13.13 -5.50 -6.84
N ASP A 51 -14.19 -4.96 -6.26
CA ASP A 51 -14.16 -4.58 -4.84
C ASP A 51 -14.01 -5.79 -3.93
N GLN A 52 -14.56 -6.94 -4.33
CA GLN A 52 -14.37 -8.19 -3.61
C GLN A 52 -12.91 -8.65 -3.62
N ASP A 53 -12.19 -8.43 -4.73
CA ASP A 53 -10.75 -8.70 -4.79
C ASP A 53 -9.94 -7.76 -3.87
N ARG A 54 -10.38 -6.50 -3.72
CA ARG A 54 -9.69 -5.49 -2.91
C ARG A 54 -9.95 -5.64 -1.42
N TRP A 55 -11.09 -6.19 -1.00
CA TRP A 55 -11.47 -6.23 0.42
C TRP A 55 -10.44 -6.91 1.33
N PRO A 56 -9.87 -8.09 1.00
CA PRO A 56 -8.83 -8.72 1.82
C PRO A 56 -7.52 -7.90 1.88
N TRP A 57 -7.21 -7.17 0.81
CA TRP A 57 -6.04 -6.29 0.76
C TRP A 57 -6.23 -5.05 1.65
N LEU A 58 -7.41 -4.43 1.62
CA LEU A 58 -7.76 -3.32 2.50
C LEU A 58 -7.75 -3.73 3.98
N GLU A 59 -8.19 -4.95 4.29
CA GLU A 59 -8.10 -5.52 5.63
C GLU A 59 -6.63 -5.68 6.08
N SER A 60 -5.77 -6.19 5.18
CA SER A 60 -4.33 -6.32 5.46
C SER A 60 -3.65 -4.96 5.70
N LEU A 61 -4.03 -3.93 4.93
CA LEU A 61 -3.59 -2.54 5.16
C LEU A 61 -4.07 -2.02 6.52
N ARG A 62 -5.32 -2.29 6.89
CA ARG A 62 -5.87 -1.88 8.19
C ARG A 62 -5.08 -2.46 9.35
N GLU A 63 -4.77 -3.75 9.30
CA GLU A 63 -3.99 -4.42 10.35
C GLU A 63 -2.54 -3.92 10.40
N LEU A 64 -1.92 -3.64 9.25
CA LEU A 64 -0.60 -2.99 9.21
C LEU A 64 -0.63 -1.61 9.90
N ILE A 65 -1.61 -0.76 9.56
CA ILE A 65 -1.76 0.58 10.14
C ILE A 65 -1.96 0.49 11.65
N LYS A 66 -2.84 -0.41 12.12
CA LYS A 66 -3.06 -0.64 13.56
C LYS A 66 -1.77 -1.02 14.26
N ARG A 67 -0.97 -1.91 13.66
CA ARG A 67 0.31 -2.34 14.23
C ARG A 67 1.28 -1.17 14.36
N CYS A 68 1.51 -0.40 13.30
CA CYS A 68 2.44 0.74 13.33
C CYS A 68 2.04 1.78 14.38
N VAL A 69 0.74 2.08 14.46
CA VAL A 69 0.21 3.00 15.49
C VAL A 69 0.43 2.46 16.90
N ALA A 70 0.21 1.16 17.13
CA ALA A 70 0.38 0.54 18.43
C ALA A 70 1.86 0.48 18.87
N THR A 71 2.80 0.33 17.94
CA THR A 71 4.24 0.24 18.23
C THR A 71 4.96 1.59 18.22
N GLY A 72 4.28 2.67 17.82
CA GLY A 72 4.91 3.98 17.63
C GLY A 72 5.91 3.98 16.48
N GLU A 73 5.70 3.11 15.49
CA GLU A 73 6.49 3.05 14.25
C GLU A 73 5.99 4.09 13.23
#